data_AF-A0A150RW88-F1
#
_entry.id   AF-A0A150RW88-F1
#
_cell.length_a   1.000
_cell.length_b   1.000
_cell.length_c   1.000
_cell.angle_alpha   90.00
_cell.angle_beta   90.00
_cell.angle_gamma   90.00
#
_symmetry.space_group_name_H-M   'P 1'
#
loop_
_entity.id
_entity.type
_entity.pdbx_description
1 polymer ?
#
loop_
_entity_poly.entity_id
_entity_poly.type
_entity_poly.pdbx_seq_one_letter_code
_entity_poly.pdbx_strand_id
1 'polypeptide(L)'
;MNPAPVTTLDFPDTDEDGTIDALDDDSDDDGVLDIDEAGDDDLCTLPRDTDGDTYPDFRDEDSDNDGVMDGDDNCLLEPNADQKDTTRPIDSGPGDACLSLEPDLDGDGFENEVDNCADEYNLDQAESEDDDALGDACDDNWDDDDVPNDVDNCDYKTNPAPQVDTDGDGFGDPCDDDWDSDGVLNGSDNCPLVQNAEQEDGDGDKFGDACDDDLDNDGVLNSDDNCPRVKNADRLDSDEDKFGDACDNCPEIANFTQDDINRDGVGDVCETTASNSGSSGGGGGGGGGSGGSGEPASSGSPMLEFGGGGPSCSQGLRDRAASHAASSLAVGVVAAAALATRRRRSHRAAPTRCSP
;
A
#
# COMPACT_ATOMS: atom_id res chain seq x y z
N MET A 1 -86.68 41.86 -7.25
CA MET A 1 -85.69 40.81 -6.99
C MET A 1 -84.31 41.43 -7.15
N ASN A 2 -83.56 41.62 -6.08
CA ASN A 2 -82.12 41.87 -6.18
C ASN A 2 -81.45 40.52 -6.45
N PRO A 3 -80.55 40.39 -7.44
CA PRO A 3 -79.73 39.19 -7.56
C PRO A 3 -78.80 39.10 -6.33
N ALA A 4 -78.65 37.88 -5.81
CA ALA A 4 -77.72 37.58 -4.72
C ALA A 4 -76.28 37.93 -5.14
N PRO A 5 -75.41 38.36 -4.20
CA PRO A 5 -74.00 38.55 -4.50
C PRO A 5 -73.39 37.19 -4.91
N VAL A 6 -72.63 37.20 -5.99
CA VAL A 6 -71.77 36.08 -6.39
C VAL A 6 -70.73 35.95 -5.29
N THR A 7 -70.71 34.81 -4.61
CA THR A 7 -69.66 34.41 -3.69
C THR A 7 -68.34 34.47 -4.44
N THR A 8 -67.33 35.05 -3.81
CA THR A 8 -65.94 34.97 -4.27
C THR A 8 -65.64 33.51 -4.58
N LEU A 9 -65.00 33.26 -5.72
CA LEU A 9 -64.28 32.01 -5.90
C LEU A 9 -63.17 32.09 -4.84
N ASP A 10 -63.37 31.42 -3.71
CA ASP A 10 -62.31 31.21 -2.73
C ASP A 10 -61.39 30.21 -3.42
N PHE A 11 -60.38 30.76 -4.09
CA PHE A 11 -59.24 29.98 -4.53
C PHE A 11 -58.45 29.60 -3.28
N PRO A 12 -57.97 28.35 -3.18
CA PRO A 12 -57.15 27.95 -2.06
C PRO A 12 -55.83 28.75 -2.05
N ASP A 13 -55.36 29.00 -0.83
CA ASP A 13 -54.24 29.84 -0.40
C ASP A 13 -53.81 29.16 0.91
N THR A 14 -52.85 28.25 0.81
CA THR A 14 -52.57 27.21 1.82
C THR A 14 -51.74 27.78 2.98
N ASP A 15 -50.73 28.60 2.69
CA ASP A 15 -49.92 29.33 3.67
C ASP A 15 -50.54 30.67 4.16
N GLU A 16 -51.64 31.12 3.53
CA GLU A 16 -52.32 32.39 3.79
C GLU A 16 -51.44 33.65 3.53
N ASP A 17 -50.45 33.59 2.62
CA ASP A 17 -49.61 34.75 2.28
C ASP A 17 -50.33 35.80 1.40
N GLY A 18 -51.47 35.41 0.84
CA GLY A 18 -52.35 36.22 0.00
C GLY A 18 -52.11 36.09 -1.51
N THR A 19 -51.20 35.22 -1.91
CA THR A 19 -51.13 34.55 -3.23
C THR A 19 -52.13 33.38 -3.20
N ILE A 20 -52.42 32.75 -4.33
CA ILE A 20 -53.31 31.57 -4.34
C ILE A 20 -52.43 30.42 -4.79
N ASP A 21 -52.63 29.19 -4.30
CA ASP A 21 -51.75 28.04 -4.59
C ASP A 21 -51.41 27.95 -6.09
N ALA A 22 -52.42 28.12 -6.96
CA ALA A 22 -52.24 28.06 -8.41
C ALA A 22 -51.36 29.17 -9.05
N LEU A 23 -50.95 30.17 -8.26
CA LEU A 23 -50.07 31.27 -8.62
C LEU A 23 -48.89 31.42 -7.64
N ASP A 24 -48.81 30.54 -6.63
CA ASP A 24 -47.70 30.50 -5.70
C ASP A 24 -46.51 29.76 -6.32
N ASP A 25 -45.32 30.09 -5.86
CA ASP A 25 -44.10 29.34 -6.20
C ASP A 25 -43.77 28.31 -5.10
N ASP A 26 -44.34 28.46 -3.90
CA ASP A 26 -44.19 27.62 -2.68
C ASP A 26 -45.51 27.77 -1.87
N SER A 27 -46.46 26.85 -2.06
CA SER A 27 -47.85 27.02 -1.63
C SER A 27 -48.07 26.84 -0.12
N ASP A 28 -47.17 26.18 0.60
CA ASP A 28 -47.25 25.93 2.04
C ASP A 28 -46.13 26.60 2.87
N ASP A 29 -45.21 27.34 2.25
CA ASP A 29 -44.14 28.16 2.87
C ASP A 29 -43.18 27.30 3.71
N ASP A 30 -42.97 26.06 3.29
CA ASP A 30 -42.07 25.10 3.93
C ASP A 30 -40.60 25.32 3.49
N GLY A 31 -40.40 26.02 2.36
CA GLY A 31 -39.10 26.39 1.79
C GLY A 31 -38.67 25.55 0.59
N VAL A 32 -39.46 24.56 0.18
CA VAL A 32 -39.36 23.82 -1.09
C VAL A 32 -40.29 24.48 -2.12
N LEU A 33 -40.00 24.34 -3.41
CA LEU A 33 -40.87 24.90 -4.45
C LEU A 33 -41.88 23.86 -4.90
N ASP A 34 -43.12 24.27 -5.19
CA ASP A 34 -44.21 23.41 -5.69
C ASP A 34 -43.77 22.48 -6.84
N ILE A 35 -42.83 22.95 -7.65
CA ILE A 35 -42.32 22.24 -8.83
C ILE A 35 -41.40 21.05 -8.47
N ASP A 36 -40.69 21.16 -7.36
CA ASP A 36 -39.78 20.14 -6.86
C ASP A 36 -40.58 19.04 -6.15
N GLU A 37 -41.65 19.39 -5.42
CA GLU A 37 -42.58 18.44 -4.77
C GLU A 37 -43.54 17.77 -5.77
N ALA A 38 -44.05 18.52 -6.75
CA ALA A 38 -44.88 17.95 -7.82
C ALA A 38 -44.10 16.96 -8.70
N GLY A 39 -42.78 17.00 -8.68
CA GLY A 39 -41.88 16.12 -9.44
C GLY A 39 -41.85 16.39 -10.94
N ASP A 40 -42.56 17.41 -11.45
CA ASP A 40 -42.47 17.88 -12.84
C ASP A 40 -43.00 19.31 -13.08
N ASP A 41 -42.56 19.93 -14.19
CA ASP A 41 -43.01 21.25 -14.67
C ASP A 41 -44.38 21.21 -15.42
N ASP A 42 -45.01 20.04 -15.61
CA ASP A 42 -46.19 19.87 -16.47
C ASP A 42 -47.49 20.02 -15.69
N LEU A 43 -48.05 21.23 -15.72
CA LEU A 43 -49.36 21.56 -15.11
C LEU A 43 -50.57 20.69 -15.56
N CYS A 44 -50.42 19.81 -16.56
CA CYS A 44 -51.46 18.86 -16.92
C CYS A 44 -51.20 17.42 -16.34
N THR A 45 -50.14 17.18 -15.58
CA THR A 45 -50.00 15.98 -14.72
C THR A 45 -50.96 16.11 -13.54
N LEU A 46 -51.42 14.97 -13.03
CA LEU A 46 -52.27 14.98 -11.85
C LEU A 46 -51.37 15.27 -10.65
N PRO A 47 -51.84 16.09 -9.69
CA PRO A 47 -51.16 16.28 -8.42
C PRO A 47 -50.77 14.93 -7.80
N ARG A 48 -49.49 14.81 -7.42
CA ARG A 48 -48.97 13.70 -6.63
C ARG A 48 -49.42 13.88 -5.18
N ASP A 49 -49.67 12.76 -4.51
CA ASP A 49 -50.11 12.63 -3.11
C ASP A 49 -49.39 11.37 -2.61
N THR A 50 -48.21 11.58 -2.02
CA THR A 50 -47.21 10.54 -1.74
C THR A 50 -47.60 9.68 -0.55
N ASP A 51 -48.07 10.29 0.54
CA ASP A 51 -48.48 9.57 1.75
C ASP A 51 -49.97 9.12 1.74
N GLY A 52 -50.79 9.68 0.84
CA GLY A 52 -52.19 9.36 0.66
C GLY A 52 -53.15 10.06 1.62
N ASP A 53 -52.74 11.16 2.26
CA ASP A 53 -53.54 11.87 3.27
C ASP A 53 -54.63 12.79 2.68
N THR A 54 -54.68 12.91 1.36
CA THR A 54 -55.57 13.73 0.52
C THR A 54 -55.13 15.16 0.23
N TYR A 55 -54.00 15.60 0.79
CA TYR A 55 -53.27 16.78 0.34
C TYR A 55 -52.27 16.37 -0.74
N PRO A 56 -52.19 17.11 -1.86
CA PRO A 56 -51.09 16.92 -2.78
C PRO A 56 -49.77 17.41 -2.18
N ASP A 57 -48.67 16.78 -2.58
CA ASP A 57 -47.30 17.02 -2.08
C ASP A 57 -46.99 18.53 -1.98
N PHE A 58 -47.18 19.31 -3.05
CA PHE A 58 -46.96 20.78 -3.06
C PHE A 58 -47.83 21.64 -2.10
N ARG A 59 -48.63 21.02 -1.23
CA ARG A 59 -49.52 21.68 -0.25
C ARG A 59 -49.47 20.96 1.08
N ASP A 60 -48.49 20.10 1.28
CA ASP A 60 -48.30 19.25 2.44
C ASP A 60 -46.90 19.50 3.01
N GLU A 61 -46.85 19.99 4.26
CA GLU A 61 -45.59 20.38 4.92
C GLU A 61 -44.65 19.17 5.20
N ASP A 62 -45.14 17.93 5.04
CA ASP A 62 -44.46 16.64 5.25
C ASP A 62 -45.01 15.60 4.24
N SER A 63 -44.57 15.70 2.99
CA SER A 63 -45.13 15.00 1.82
C SER A 63 -45.14 13.47 1.94
N ASP A 64 -44.24 12.89 2.74
CA ASP A 64 -44.14 11.44 2.94
C ASP A 64 -44.56 10.95 4.33
N ASN A 65 -44.86 11.88 5.24
CA ASN A 65 -45.41 11.69 6.58
C ASN A 65 -44.53 10.81 7.47
N ASP A 66 -43.22 10.96 7.34
CA ASP A 66 -42.24 10.30 8.18
C ASP A 66 -41.98 11.06 9.50
N GLY A 67 -42.40 12.32 9.57
CA GLY A 67 -42.24 13.23 10.70
C GLY A 67 -41.07 14.22 10.60
N VAL A 68 -40.44 14.33 9.44
CA VAL A 68 -39.50 15.39 9.04
C VAL A 68 -40.22 16.28 8.01
N MET A 69 -40.10 17.61 8.14
CA MET A 69 -40.76 18.53 7.20
C MET A 69 -39.96 18.62 5.92
N ASP A 70 -40.61 18.82 4.77
CA ASP A 70 -39.99 18.78 3.44
C ASP A 70 -38.74 19.69 3.33
N GLY A 71 -38.79 20.91 3.88
CA GLY A 71 -37.64 21.83 3.92
C GLY A 71 -36.44 21.39 4.77
N ASP A 72 -36.62 20.43 5.67
CA ASP A 72 -35.58 19.78 6.49
C ASP A 72 -35.31 18.32 6.06
N ASP A 73 -36.08 17.79 5.10
CA ASP A 73 -36.02 16.41 4.64
C ASP A 73 -35.00 16.24 3.51
N ASN A 74 -34.08 15.28 3.64
CA ASN A 74 -33.15 14.92 2.59
C ASN A 74 -33.73 13.89 1.61
N CYS A 75 -34.96 13.40 1.80
CA CYS A 75 -35.69 12.51 0.91
C CYS A 75 -37.21 12.77 0.92
N LEU A 76 -37.62 14.00 0.60
CA LEU A 76 -39.00 14.54 0.58
C LEU A 76 -40.16 13.57 0.24
N LEU A 77 -39.95 12.59 -0.64
CA LEU A 77 -41.01 11.71 -1.15
C LEU A 77 -40.81 10.23 -0.78
N GLU A 78 -39.84 9.92 0.07
CA GLU A 78 -39.44 8.56 0.45
C GLU A 78 -39.12 8.47 1.96
N PRO A 79 -40.03 7.90 2.78
CA PRO A 79 -39.97 7.99 4.24
C PRO A 79 -38.64 7.54 4.84
N ASN A 80 -37.95 8.45 5.52
CA ASN A 80 -36.63 8.27 6.10
C ASN A 80 -36.39 9.14 7.35
N ALA A 81 -37.26 9.04 8.35
CA ALA A 81 -37.23 9.87 9.57
C ALA A 81 -35.89 9.91 10.37
N ASP A 82 -34.91 9.06 10.03
CA ASP A 82 -33.56 9.11 10.58
C ASP A 82 -32.58 10.03 9.83
N GLN A 83 -32.98 10.52 8.65
CA GLN A 83 -32.27 11.47 7.78
C GLN A 83 -30.83 11.04 7.50
N LYS A 84 -30.61 9.73 7.40
CA LYS A 84 -29.28 9.15 7.26
C LYS A 84 -28.71 9.39 5.85
N ASP A 85 -27.53 10.01 5.81
CA ASP A 85 -26.66 10.11 4.62
C ASP A 85 -25.28 9.56 5.01
N THR A 86 -24.95 8.38 4.51
CA THR A 86 -23.65 7.73 4.74
C THR A 86 -22.81 7.54 3.49
N THR A 87 -23.42 7.70 2.33
CA THR A 87 -22.81 7.45 1.01
C THR A 87 -22.09 8.68 0.46
N ARG A 88 -22.28 9.88 1.03
CA ARG A 88 -21.59 11.09 0.56
C ARG A 88 -20.96 11.91 1.67
N PRO A 89 -19.83 12.60 1.40
CA PRO A 89 -19.31 13.58 2.33
C PRO A 89 -20.23 14.81 2.31
N ILE A 90 -20.77 15.17 3.48
CA ILE A 90 -21.45 16.44 3.83
C ILE A 90 -22.75 16.80 3.08
N ASP A 91 -23.90 16.41 3.64
CA ASP A 91 -25.15 17.20 3.85
C ASP A 91 -25.48 18.25 2.75
N SER A 92 -25.46 17.83 1.48
CA SER A 92 -25.66 18.73 0.33
C SER A 92 -26.53 18.13 -0.78
N GLY A 93 -27.19 17.01 -0.54
CA GLY A 93 -28.02 16.33 -1.55
C GLY A 93 -28.97 15.29 -0.95
N PRO A 94 -29.65 14.50 -1.78
CA PRO A 94 -30.63 13.51 -1.34
C PRO A 94 -30.06 12.45 -0.37
N GLY A 95 -30.74 12.06 0.70
CA GLY A 95 -30.26 11.07 1.69
C GLY A 95 -30.27 9.62 1.18
N ASP A 96 -29.69 8.70 1.95
CA ASP A 96 -29.49 7.29 1.54
C ASP A 96 -30.79 6.60 1.08
N ALA A 97 -31.95 6.99 1.63
CA ALA A 97 -33.24 6.38 1.31
C ALA A 97 -33.68 6.63 -0.15
N CYS A 98 -33.48 7.86 -0.64
CA CYS A 98 -33.86 8.29 -1.98
C CYS A 98 -32.70 8.23 -2.99
N LEU A 99 -31.47 8.01 -2.52
CA LEU A 99 -30.29 7.74 -3.35
C LEU A 99 -30.35 6.39 -4.08
N SER A 100 -31.20 5.46 -3.66
CA SER A 100 -31.42 4.18 -4.34
C SER A 100 -31.96 4.30 -5.79
N LEU A 101 -32.18 5.53 -6.27
CA LEU A 101 -32.69 5.88 -7.59
C LEU A 101 -31.68 6.61 -8.48
N GLU A 102 -30.51 7.01 -7.97
CA GLU A 102 -29.45 7.65 -8.76
C GLU A 102 -28.70 6.59 -9.59
N PRO A 103 -28.53 6.76 -10.91
CA PRO A 103 -27.80 5.79 -11.75
C PRO A 103 -26.32 5.63 -11.41
N ASP A 104 -25.72 6.62 -10.75
CA ASP A 104 -24.28 6.79 -10.48
C ASP A 104 -24.20 7.47 -9.09
N LEU A 105 -24.11 6.63 -8.05
CA LEU A 105 -24.31 7.02 -6.65
C LEU A 105 -23.14 7.84 -6.09
N ASP A 106 -21.91 7.53 -6.48
CA ASP A 106 -20.70 8.20 -6.03
C ASP A 106 -20.25 9.36 -6.96
N GLY A 107 -20.83 9.45 -8.16
CA GLY A 107 -20.56 10.48 -9.16
C GLY A 107 -19.21 10.33 -9.85
N ASP A 108 -18.62 9.14 -9.85
CA ASP A 108 -17.35 8.85 -10.51
C ASP A 108 -17.50 8.65 -12.03
N GLY A 109 -18.72 8.47 -12.52
CA GLY A 109 -19.04 8.33 -13.94
C GLY A 109 -19.21 6.89 -14.41
N PHE A 110 -19.20 5.92 -13.49
CA PHE A 110 -19.69 4.57 -13.69
C PHE A 110 -21.11 4.44 -13.12
N GLU A 111 -21.99 3.73 -13.83
CA GLU A 111 -23.34 3.47 -13.31
C GLU A 111 -23.26 2.35 -12.26
N ASN A 112 -24.09 2.39 -11.21
CA ASN A 112 -24.05 1.44 -10.07
C ASN A 112 -24.06 -0.05 -10.47
N GLU A 113 -24.64 -0.41 -11.63
CA GLU A 113 -24.67 -1.80 -12.12
C GLU A 113 -23.34 -2.28 -12.73
N VAL A 114 -22.43 -1.34 -13.00
CA VAL A 114 -21.14 -1.54 -13.69
C VAL A 114 -19.97 -1.10 -12.79
N ASP A 115 -20.24 -0.23 -11.82
CA ASP A 115 -19.30 0.25 -10.83
C ASP A 115 -18.92 -0.84 -9.82
N ASN A 116 -17.62 -1.16 -9.73
CA ASN A 116 -17.10 -2.14 -8.77
C ASN A 116 -16.92 -1.59 -7.35
N CYS A 117 -17.18 -0.31 -7.14
CA CYS A 117 -17.34 0.34 -5.84
C CYS A 117 -18.47 1.39 -5.87
N ALA A 118 -19.70 0.93 -6.10
CA ALA A 118 -20.87 1.78 -6.31
C ALA A 118 -21.12 2.93 -5.31
N ASP A 119 -20.58 2.88 -4.09
CA ASP A 119 -20.70 3.92 -3.08
C ASP A 119 -19.38 4.64 -2.73
N GLU A 120 -18.28 4.32 -3.39
CA GLU A 120 -16.94 4.86 -3.12
C GLU A 120 -16.20 5.28 -4.40
N TYR A 121 -16.11 6.60 -4.60
CA TYR A 121 -15.50 7.25 -5.78
C TYR A 121 -14.18 6.60 -6.27
N ASN A 122 -14.22 5.89 -7.41
CA ASN A 122 -13.06 5.18 -7.96
C ASN A 122 -13.00 5.15 -9.50
N LEU A 123 -12.72 6.32 -10.09
CA LEU A 123 -12.59 6.54 -11.55
C LEU A 123 -11.76 5.52 -12.36
N ASP A 124 -10.79 4.85 -11.74
CA ASP A 124 -9.95 3.87 -12.43
C ASP A 124 -10.53 2.46 -12.41
N GLN A 125 -11.54 2.20 -11.57
CA GLN A 125 -12.18 0.89 -11.39
C GLN A 125 -11.10 -0.19 -11.22
N ALA A 126 -10.05 0.16 -10.46
CA ALA A 126 -8.95 -0.74 -10.21
C ALA A 126 -9.49 -1.96 -9.43
N GLU A 127 -9.05 -3.14 -9.84
CA GLU A 127 -9.21 -4.38 -9.09
C GLU A 127 -7.83 -5.00 -8.93
N SER A 128 -7.63 -5.55 -7.74
CA SER A 128 -6.54 -6.40 -7.35
C SER A 128 -6.64 -7.79 -8.03
N GLU A 129 -5.61 -8.63 -7.85
CA GLU A 129 -5.49 -9.91 -8.59
C GLU A 129 -6.45 -11.02 -8.11
N ASP A 130 -7.32 -10.74 -7.14
CA ASP A 130 -8.22 -11.70 -6.50
C ASP A 130 -9.53 -11.96 -7.27
N ASP A 131 -9.85 -11.14 -8.28
CA ASP A 131 -10.99 -11.32 -9.22
C ASP A 131 -12.35 -11.48 -8.48
N ASP A 132 -12.54 -10.86 -7.31
CA ASP A 132 -13.76 -10.98 -6.50
C ASP A 132 -14.89 -10.00 -6.94
N ALA A 133 -14.55 -9.11 -7.88
CA ALA A 133 -15.37 -8.06 -8.46
C ALA A 133 -15.68 -6.87 -7.52
N LEU A 134 -14.95 -6.73 -6.43
CA LEU A 134 -14.84 -5.50 -5.65
C LEU A 134 -13.63 -4.69 -6.14
N GLY A 135 -13.77 -3.37 -6.19
CA GLY A 135 -12.66 -2.49 -6.51
C GLY A 135 -11.77 -2.19 -5.31
N ASP A 136 -10.50 -1.85 -5.57
CA ASP A 136 -9.50 -1.52 -4.55
C ASP A 136 -9.98 -0.42 -3.56
N ALA A 137 -10.89 0.45 -4.01
CA ALA A 137 -11.40 1.56 -3.20
C ALA A 137 -12.34 1.12 -2.07
N CYS A 138 -13.04 0.00 -2.25
CA CYS A 138 -14.05 -0.52 -1.32
C CYS A 138 -13.71 -1.91 -0.78
N ASP A 139 -12.63 -2.52 -1.26
CA ASP A 139 -12.11 -3.79 -0.78
C ASP A 139 -11.15 -3.60 0.41
N ASP A 140 -11.43 -4.33 1.51
CA ASP A 140 -10.66 -4.31 2.75
C ASP A 140 -9.61 -5.44 2.84
N ASN A 141 -9.52 -6.28 1.81
CA ASN A 141 -8.58 -7.40 1.69
C ASN A 141 -8.24 -7.68 0.22
N TRP A 142 -7.36 -6.84 -0.36
CA TRP A 142 -7.05 -6.82 -1.79
C TRP A 142 -6.46 -8.12 -2.36
N ASP A 143 -5.88 -8.99 -1.54
CA ASP A 143 -5.29 -10.23 -2.04
C ASP A 143 -6.02 -11.49 -1.56
N ASP A 144 -7.12 -11.30 -0.83
CA ASP A 144 -8.07 -12.35 -0.46
C ASP A 144 -7.43 -13.49 0.37
N ASP A 145 -6.43 -13.16 1.19
CA ASP A 145 -5.58 -14.13 1.91
C ASP A 145 -6.04 -14.45 3.36
N ASP A 146 -7.22 -13.94 3.73
CA ASP A 146 -7.82 -13.89 5.07
C ASP A 146 -7.14 -12.91 6.07
N VAL A 147 -6.30 -11.96 5.62
CA VAL A 147 -5.68 -10.90 6.42
C VAL A 147 -6.06 -9.51 5.88
N PRO A 148 -6.75 -8.66 6.67
CA PRO A 148 -7.15 -7.34 6.18
C PRO A 148 -5.98 -6.41 5.83
N ASN A 149 -6.15 -5.56 4.81
CA ASN A 149 -5.15 -4.63 4.27
C ASN A 149 -4.42 -3.79 5.34
N ASP A 150 -5.11 -3.38 6.40
CA ASP A 150 -4.55 -2.51 7.44
C ASP A 150 -3.57 -3.21 8.39
N VAL A 151 -3.55 -4.55 8.37
CA VAL A 151 -2.68 -5.41 9.18
C VAL A 151 -1.85 -6.38 8.35
N ASP A 152 -2.08 -6.46 7.04
CA ASP A 152 -1.29 -7.26 6.12
C ASP A 152 0.09 -6.62 5.87
N ASN A 153 1.17 -7.39 6.04
CA ASN A 153 2.52 -6.93 5.67
C ASN A 153 2.82 -7.07 4.17
N CYS A 154 1.82 -7.43 3.37
CA CYS A 154 1.88 -7.73 1.96
C CYS A 154 0.52 -7.57 1.25
N ASP A 155 -0.16 -6.45 1.50
CA ASP A 155 -1.52 -6.09 1.04
C ASP A 155 -1.86 -6.24 -0.46
N TYR A 156 -0.94 -6.66 -1.34
CA TYR A 156 -1.24 -6.94 -2.75
C TYR A 156 -0.79 -8.33 -3.20
N LYS A 157 -0.34 -9.18 -2.28
CA LYS A 157 0.20 -10.50 -2.60
C LYS A 157 0.05 -11.48 -1.44
N THR A 158 -0.84 -12.46 -1.68
CA THR A 158 -1.21 -13.48 -0.70
C THR A 158 -0.05 -14.00 0.15
N ASN A 159 -0.18 -13.85 1.45
CA ASN A 159 0.76 -14.27 2.48
C ASN A 159 0.01 -14.65 3.77
N PRO A 160 -0.93 -15.62 3.73
CA PRO A 160 -1.83 -15.87 4.85
C PRO A 160 -1.07 -16.11 6.15
N ALA A 161 -1.73 -15.86 7.29
CA ALA A 161 -1.16 -16.09 8.62
C ALA A 161 -0.26 -17.35 8.66
N PRO A 162 1.03 -17.20 9.03
CA PRO A 162 1.50 -16.27 10.05
C PRO A 162 2.10 -14.95 9.56
N GLN A 163 1.99 -14.57 8.28
CA GLN A 163 2.51 -13.30 7.73
C GLN A 163 4.02 -13.17 8.00
N VAL A 164 4.78 -14.11 7.44
CA VAL A 164 6.23 -14.23 7.67
C VAL A 164 6.94 -12.98 7.19
N ASP A 165 7.84 -12.48 8.04
CA ASP A 165 8.66 -11.29 7.86
C ASP A 165 10.00 -11.61 8.53
N THR A 166 10.98 -12.00 7.72
CA THR A 166 12.24 -12.62 8.18
C THR A 166 13.17 -11.59 8.83
N ASP A 167 13.23 -10.37 8.33
CA ASP A 167 14.09 -9.30 8.85
C ASP A 167 13.37 -8.33 9.82
N GLY A 168 12.05 -8.35 9.86
CA GLY A 168 11.22 -7.52 10.71
C GLY A 168 11.12 -6.07 10.25
N ASP A 169 11.32 -5.77 8.96
CA ASP A 169 11.27 -4.41 8.42
C ASP A 169 9.84 -3.91 8.15
N GLY A 170 8.87 -4.83 8.18
CA GLY A 170 7.44 -4.59 7.98
C GLY A 170 6.92 -4.94 6.59
N PHE A 171 7.76 -5.39 5.67
CA PHE A 171 7.36 -6.05 4.43
C PHE A 171 7.40 -7.57 4.62
N GLY A 172 6.30 -8.24 4.29
CA GLY A 172 6.24 -9.70 4.35
C GLY A 172 7.12 -10.34 3.28
N ASP A 173 7.71 -11.50 3.59
CA ASP A 173 8.57 -12.24 2.67
C ASP A 173 7.95 -12.34 1.25
N PRO A 174 6.64 -12.59 1.05
CA PRO A 174 6.11 -12.71 -0.30
C PRO A 174 6.27 -11.46 -1.18
N CYS A 175 6.28 -10.24 -0.65
CA CYS A 175 6.44 -8.97 -1.39
C CYS A 175 7.78 -8.28 -1.15
N ASP A 176 8.64 -8.85 -0.32
CA ASP A 176 9.98 -8.35 -0.09
C ASP A 176 10.99 -8.98 -1.08
N ASP A 177 11.89 -8.13 -1.58
CA ASP A 177 12.94 -8.49 -2.53
C ASP A 177 14.24 -8.94 -1.81
N ASP A 178 14.38 -8.72 -0.49
CA ASP A 178 15.57 -8.99 0.33
C ASP A 178 15.19 -9.42 1.76
N TRP A 179 14.81 -10.69 1.93
CA TRP A 179 14.15 -11.21 3.14
C TRP A 179 14.96 -11.08 4.43
N ASP A 180 16.28 -11.00 4.36
CA ASP A 180 17.13 -10.92 5.54
C ASP A 180 17.84 -9.56 5.73
N SER A 181 17.61 -8.61 4.81
CA SER A 181 18.17 -7.25 4.83
C SER A 181 19.70 -7.20 4.83
N ASP A 182 20.39 -8.18 4.23
CA ASP A 182 21.84 -8.16 4.10
C ASP A 182 22.36 -7.32 2.91
N GLY A 183 21.46 -6.93 2.01
CA GLY A 183 21.73 -6.13 0.82
C GLY A 183 21.89 -6.94 -0.48
N VAL A 184 21.69 -8.26 -0.44
CA VAL A 184 21.68 -9.16 -1.59
C VAL A 184 20.26 -9.65 -1.84
N LEU A 185 19.70 -9.29 -3.00
CA LEU A 185 18.32 -9.69 -3.33
C LEU A 185 18.15 -11.22 -3.33
N ASN A 186 16.99 -11.70 -2.87
CA ASN A 186 16.61 -13.12 -2.72
C ASN A 186 16.99 -14.01 -3.92
N GLY A 187 16.81 -13.50 -5.14
CA GLY A 187 17.11 -14.26 -6.37
C GLY A 187 18.60 -14.40 -6.71
N SER A 188 19.48 -13.66 -6.04
CA SER A 188 20.94 -13.70 -6.18
C SER A 188 21.65 -14.12 -4.90
N ASP A 189 20.91 -14.29 -3.81
CA ASP A 189 21.42 -14.65 -2.49
C ASP A 189 21.58 -16.17 -2.35
N ASN A 190 22.76 -16.61 -1.91
CA ASN A 190 23.05 -18.01 -1.60
C ASN A 190 22.59 -18.43 -0.18
N CYS A 191 22.14 -17.49 0.65
CA CYS A 191 21.45 -17.72 1.93
C CYS A 191 20.28 -16.73 2.17
N PRO A 192 19.17 -16.82 1.40
CA PRO A 192 18.05 -15.85 1.43
C PRO A 192 17.34 -15.59 2.77
N LEU A 193 17.73 -16.25 3.86
CA LEU A 193 17.10 -16.11 5.18
C LEU A 193 18.15 -15.89 6.29
N VAL A 194 19.43 -15.73 5.93
CA VAL A 194 20.56 -15.65 6.87
C VAL A 194 21.60 -14.68 6.35
N GLN A 195 21.64 -13.51 6.97
CA GLN A 195 22.51 -12.42 6.55
C GLN A 195 23.95 -12.84 6.29
N ASN A 196 24.40 -12.69 5.05
CA ASN A 196 25.71 -13.08 4.60
C ASN A 196 26.16 -12.27 3.37
N ALA A 197 26.12 -10.94 3.46
CA ALA A 197 26.39 -10.00 2.37
C ALA A 197 27.66 -10.24 1.52
N GLU A 198 28.64 -10.96 2.04
CA GLU A 198 29.88 -11.32 1.33
C GLU A 198 29.75 -12.60 0.45
N GLN A 199 28.65 -13.34 0.59
CA GLN A 199 28.25 -14.47 -0.25
C GLN A 199 29.35 -15.54 -0.38
N GLU A 200 30.00 -15.86 0.74
CA GLU A 200 30.99 -16.95 0.81
C GLU A 200 30.30 -18.29 0.47
N ASP A 201 30.93 -19.10 -0.38
CA ASP A 201 30.49 -20.43 -0.85
C ASP A 201 31.77 -21.23 -1.12
N GLY A 202 32.29 -21.87 -0.07
CA GLY A 202 33.63 -22.46 -0.04
C GLY A 202 33.79 -23.66 -0.97
N ASP A 203 32.72 -24.40 -1.23
CA ASP A 203 32.73 -25.63 -2.01
C ASP A 203 32.00 -25.53 -3.37
N GLY A 204 31.29 -24.44 -3.61
CA GLY A 204 30.71 -24.07 -4.89
C GLY A 204 29.40 -24.77 -5.21
N ASP A 205 28.63 -25.19 -4.20
CA ASP A 205 27.34 -25.88 -4.40
C ASP A 205 26.13 -24.94 -4.47
N LYS A 206 26.37 -23.64 -4.26
CA LYS A 206 25.43 -22.51 -4.26
C LYS A 206 24.65 -22.29 -2.96
N PHE A 207 24.90 -23.06 -1.92
CA PHE A 207 24.53 -22.69 -0.55
C PHE A 207 25.67 -21.85 0.01
N GLY A 208 25.34 -20.73 0.67
CA GLY A 208 26.37 -19.92 1.30
C GLY A 208 26.88 -20.55 2.58
N ASP A 209 28.15 -20.32 2.92
CA ASP A 209 28.79 -20.82 4.13
C ASP A 209 27.99 -20.52 5.42
N ALA A 210 27.17 -19.46 5.41
CA ALA A 210 26.35 -19.05 6.54
C ALA A 210 25.14 -19.95 6.81
N CYS A 211 24.62 -20.62 5.78
CA CYS A 211 23.42 -21.44 5.82
C CYS A 211 23.64 -22.86 5.27
N ASP A 212 24.89 -23.24 5.03
CA ASP A 212 25.28 -24.57 4.58
C ASP A 212 25.55 -25.52 5.78
N ASP A 213 24.95 -26.70 5.71
CA ASP A 213 25.08 -27.76 6.72
C ASP A 213 26.26 -28.71 6.43
N ASP A 214 26.88 -28.65 5.25
CA ASP A 214 28.02 -29.48 4.78
C ASP A 214 29.00 -28.61 3.97
N LEU A 215 29.76 -27.76 4.68
CA LEU A 215 30.60 -26.67 4.16
C LEU A 215 31.70 -27.09 3.17
N ASP A 216 31.99 -28.38 3.07
CA ASP A 216 32.97 -28.89 2.13
C ASP A 216 32.41 -29.91 1.15
N ASN A 217 31.12 -30.25 1.22
CA ASN A 217 30.44 -31.20 0.35
C ASN A 217 31.14 -32.56 0.27
N ASP A 218 31.51 -33.14 1.41
CA ASP A 218 32.04 -34.50 1.49
C ASP A 218 30.99 -35.54 1.91
N GLY A 219 29.81 -35.09 2.33
CA GLY A 219 28.69 -35.92 2.77
C GLY A 219 28.62 -36.14 4.28
N VAL A 220 29.43 -35.46 5.08
CA VAL A 220 29.37 -35.40 6.53
C VAL A 220 28.91 -34.01 6.96
N LEU A 221 27.81 -33.95 7.71
CA LEU A 221 27.32 -32.66 8.21
C LEU A 221 28.36 -32.01 9.13
N ASN A 222 28.48 -30.67 9.08
CA ASN A 222 29.38 -29.85 9.89
C ASN A 222 29.35 -30.22 11.39
N SER A 223 28.18 -30.60 11.91
CA SER A 223 27.99 -30.98 13.31
C SER A 223 28.62 -32.33 13.71
N ASP A 224 28.87 -33.21 12.74
CA ASP A 224 29.42 -34.56 12.89
C ASP A 224 30.79 -34.71 12.20
N ASP A 225 31.32 -33.63 11.64
CA ASP A 225 32.57 -33.58 10.89
C ASP A 225 33.74 -33.08 11.76
N ASN A 226 34.85 -33.81 11.72
CA ASN A 226 36.10 -33.44 12.37
C ASN A 226 37.00 -32.55 11.51
N CYS A 227 36.65 -32.30 10.24
CA CYS A 227 37.23 -31.27 9.39
C CYS A 227 36.18 -30.53 8.53
N PRO A 228 35.30 -29.69 9.14
CA PRO A 228 34.15 -29.04 8.44
C PRO A 228 34.46 -28.10 7.27
N ARG A 229 35.69 -28.03 6.77
CA ARG A 229 36.11 -27.20 5.63
C ARG A 229 37.11 -27.93 4.72
N VAL A 230 37.39 -29.19 4.99
CA VAL A 230 38.41 -29.99 4.29
C VAL A 230 37.90 -31.42 4.14
N LYS A 231 37.39 -31.71 2.93
CA LYS A 231 36.78 -33.00 2.60
C LYS A 231 37.56 -34.19 3.16
N ASN A 232 36.93 -34.93 4.06
CA ASN A 232 37.45 -36.12 4.69
C ASN A 232 36.31 -37.07 5.12
N ALA A 233 35.46 -37.48 4.18
CA ALA A 233 34.28 -38.31 4.45
C ALA A 233 34.52 -39.61 5.26
N ASP A 234 35.77 -40.09 5.37
CA ASP A 234 36.13 -41.22 6.23
C ASP A 234 36.30 -40.86 7.72
N ARG A 235 36.39 -39.56 8.04
CA ARG A 235 36.56 -38.94 9.36
C ARG A 235 37.71 -39.55 10.13
N LEU A 236 38.81 -39.85 9.43
CA LEU A 236 40.00 -40.40 10.07
C LEU A 236 40.58 -39.37 11.05
N ASP A 237 40.85 -39.80 12.27
CA ASP A 237 41.47 -39.06 13.36
C ASP A 237 42.38 -40.05 14.09
N SER A 238 43.68 -39.99 13.80
CA SER A 238 44.66 -40.99 14.20
C SER A 238 45.13 -40.85 15.65
N ASP A 239 45.04 -39.67 16.23
CA ASP A 239 45.47 -39.38 17.61
C ASP A 239 44.33 -39.06 18.60
N GLU A 240 43.09 -39.06 18.10
CA GLU A 240 41.84 -38.91 18.84
C GLU A 240 41.69 -37.54 19.54
N ASP A 241 42.20 -36.47 18.93
CA ASP A 241 42.13 -35.11 19.45
C ASP A 241 40.95 -34.26 18.93
N LYS A 242 40.11 -34.87 18.07
CA LYS A 242 38.91 -34.31 17.40
C LYS A 242 39.19 -33.48 16.15
N PHE A 243 40.44 -33.23 15.77
CA PHE A 243 40.78 -32.74 14.44
C PHE A 243 41.07 -33.94 13.55
N GLY A 244 40.42 -34.01 12.38
CA GLY A 244 40.70 -35.10 11.45
C GLY A 244 42.09 -34.96 10.83
N ASP A 245 42.69 -36.09 10.44
CA ASP A 245 44.03 -36.14 9.83
C ASP A 245 44.17 -35.19 8.61
N ALA A 246 43.06 -34.85 7.95
CA ALA A 246 43.02 -33.98 6.79
C ALA A 246 43.21 -32.48 7.12
N CYS A 247 42.84 -32.06 8.33
CA CYS A 247 42.90 -30.66 8.79
C CYS A 247 43.72 -30.47 10.07
N ASP A 248 44.34 -31.54 10.58
CA ASP A 248 45.22 -31.51 11.73
C ASP A 248 46.66 -31.13 11.34
N ASN A 249 47.22 -30.11 12.00
CA ASN A 249 48.61 -29.70 11.82
C ASN A 249 49.62 -30.58 12.58
N CYS A 250 49.16 -31.56 13.37
CA CYS A 250 49.94 -32.62 13.99
C CYS A 250 49.22 -34.00 13.98
N PRO A 251 48.97 -34.65 12.82
CA PRO A 251 48.09 -35.84 12.65
C PRO A 251 48.39 -37.11 13.48
N GLU A 252 49.45 -37.11 14.28
CA GLU A 252 49.90 -38.25 15.07
C GLU A 252 50.16 -37.86 16.55
N ILE A 253 49.96 -36.60 16.91
CA ILE A 253 50.26 -36.04 18.24
C ILE A 253 49.19 -35.04 18.65
N ALA A 254 48.24 -35.54 19.46
CA ALA A 254 47.07 -34.80 19.90
C ALA A 254 47.39 -33.38 20.39
N ASN A 255 46.76 -32.40 19.75
CA ASN A 255 46.90 -30.97 20.00
C ASN A 255 45.59 -30.21 19.72
N PHE A 256 44.62 -30.39 20.62
CA PHE A 256 43.29 -29.73 20.62
C PHE A 256 43.23 -28.21 20.32
N THR A 257 44.34 -27.47 20.41
CA THR A 257 44.39 -26.03 20.13
C THR A 257 44.92 -25.69 18.74
N GLN A 258 45.53 -26.65 18.03
CA GLN A 258 46.09 -26.47 16.69
C GLN A 258 47.06 -25.28 16.60
N ASP A 259 47.77 -24.97 17.70
CA ASP A 259 48.69 -23.83 17.75
C ASP A 259 49.84 -24.00 16.74
N ASP A 260 50.00 -23.03 15.85
CA ASP A 260 51.10 -22.90 14.90
C ASP A 260 51.55 -21.43 14.86
N ILE A 261 52.56 -21.11 15.67
CA ILE A 261 53.03 -19.72 15.84
C ILE A 261 53.70 -19.20 14.56
N ASN A 262 54.37 -20.08 13.81
CA ASN A 262 55.20 -19.69 12.69
C ASN A 262 54.43 -19.72 11.34
N ARG A 263 53.23 -20.34 11.32
CA ARG A 263 52.31 -20.52 10.18
C ARG A 263 52.93 -21.30 9.02
N ASP A 264 53.77 -22.28 9.32
CA ASP A 264 54.36 -23.17 8.31
C ASP A 264 53.49 -24.41 8.02
N GLY A 265 52.37 -24.57 8.73
CA GLY A 265 51.43 -25.68 8.58
C GLY A 265 51.76 -26.89 9.44
N VAL A 266 52.80 -26.83 10.27
CA VAL A 266 53.14 -27.84 11.27
C VAL A 266 52.89 -27.25 12.66
N GLY A 267 52.12 -27.94 13.50
CA GLY A 267 51.80 -27.46 14.83
C GLY A 267 53.03 -27.41 15.76
N ASP A 268 53.03 -26.45 16.68
CA ASP A 268 54.10 -26.22 17.66
C ASP A 268 54.47 -27.50 18.44
N VAL A 269 53.47 -28.36 18.68
CA VAL A 269 53.60 -29.63 19.43
C VAL A 269 54.45 -30.65 18.66
N CYS A 270 54.29 -30.75 17.33
CA CYS A 270 54.99 -31.72 16.49
C CYS A 270 56.20 -31.13 15.75
N GLU A 271 56.42 -29.82 15.75
CA GLU A 271 57.58 -29.15 15.15
C GLU A 271 58.92 -29.67 15.71
N THR A 272 58.92 -30.09 16.98
CA THR A 272 60.11 -30.67 17.65
C THR A 272 60.48 -32.07 17.16
N THR A 273 59.61 -32.74 16.40
CA THR A 273 59.82 -34.11 15.91
C THR A 273 60.32 -34.17 14.45
N ALA A 274 60.05 -33.13 13.64
CA ALA A 274 60.49 -33.04 12.24
C ALA A 274 62.00 -32.79 12.08
N SER A 275 62.67 -32.26 13.10
CA SER A 275 64.13 -32.02 13.07
C SER A 275 64.96 -33.26 13.40
N ASN A 276 64.37 -34.43 13.69
CA ASN A 276 65.16 -35.58 14.16
C ASN A 276 64.86 -36.91 13.46
N SER A 277 64.55 -36.86 12.17
CA SER A 277 64.63 -38.03 11.29
C SER A 277 65.75 -37.87 10.27
N GLY A 278 66.99 -38.14 10.71
CA GLY A 278 67.99 -38.75 9.83
C GLY A 278 69.03 -37.85 9.16
N SER A 279 69.98 -37.32 9.93
CA SER A 279 71.38 -37.41 9.48
C SER A 279 72.34 -37.50 10.64
N SER A 280 72.86 -38.72 10.80
CA SER A 280 74.03 -39.09 11.58
C SER A 280 75.13 -38.03 11.46
N GLY A 281 75.62 -37.58 12.61
CA GLY A 281 76.78 -36.72 12.69
C GLY A 281 78.05 -37.35 12.12
N GLY A 282 78.98 -36.47 11.75
CA GLY A 282 80.41 -36.77 11.72
C GLY A 282 81.15 -36.28 10.47
N GLY A 283 81.68 -35.05 10.50
CA GLY A 283 82.73 -34.62 9.56
C GLY A 283 82.87 -33.10 9.47
N GLY A 284 83.96 -32.55 10.00
CA GLY A 284 84.16 -31.10 10.18
C GLY A 284 84.87 -30.34 9.05
N GLY A 285 85.20 -29.08 9.37
CA GLY A 285 85.98 -28.12 8.58
C GLY A 285 85.13 -27.41 7.52
N GLY A 286 85.10 -26.09 7.35
CA GLY A 286 85.99 -25.01 7.72
C GLY A 286 85.95 -23.98 6.58
N GLY A 287 86.04 -22.69 6.89
CA GLY A 287 86.38 -21.63 5.91
C GLY A 287 85.19 -20.90 5.29
N GLY A 288 85.19 -19.58 5.46
CA GLY A 288 84.17 -18.67 4.91
C GLY A 288 84.42 -18.22 3.48
N GLY A 289 83.69 -17.19 3.05
CA GLY A 289 83.94 -16.49 1.80
C GLY A 289 82.67 -15.93 1.18
N SER A 290 82.63 -14.62 1.08
CA SER A 290 81.63 -13.71 0.54
C SER A 290 81.45 -13.72 -0.99
N GLY A 291 80.28 -13.24 -1.44
CA GLY A 291 79.99 -12.73 -2.80
C GLY A 291 79.13 -13.68 -3.66
N GLY A 292 78.11 -13.28 -4.40
CA GLY A 292 77.53 -11.97 -4.73
C GLY A 292 76.43 -12.18 -5.79
N SER A 293 75.47 -11.24 -5.83
CA SER A 293 74.61 -10.79 -6.95
C SER A 293 74.04 -11.78 -7.97
N GLY A 294 72.70 -11.78 -8.07
CA GLY A 294 71.94 -12.32 -9.21
C GLY A 294 70.42 -12.15 -9.08
N GLU A 295 69.93 -10.90 -9.10
CA GLU A 295 68.54 -10.49 -9.42
C GLU A 295 68.27 -10.63 -10.96
N PRO A 296 67.06 -10.36 -11.52
CA PRO A 296 65.71 -10.17 -10.92
C PRO A 296 64.53 -10.79 -11.76
N ALA A 297 63.31 -10.70 -11.23
CA ALA A 297 62.09 -10.17 -11.89
C ALA A 297 60.94 -10.18 -10.86
N SER A 298 60.46 -9.06 -10.30
CA SER A 298 59.55 -8.04 -10.89
C SER A 298 58.22 -8.67 -11.29
N SER A 299 57.01 -8.22 -10.96
CA SER A 299 56.38 -7.02 -10.36
C SER A 299 54.90 -7.22 -10.77
N GLY A 300 53.83 -6.80 -10.10
CA GLY A 300 53.60 -5.76 -9.13
C GLY A 300 52.11 -5.43 -9.23
N SER A 301 51.49 -5.11 -8.10
CA SER A 301 50.17 -4.47 -8.05
C SER A 301 50.34 -2.96 -8.14
N PRO A 302 49.36 -2.23 -8.66
CA PRO A 302 49.15 -0.86 -8.22
C PRO A 302 47.77 -0.65 -7.62
N MET A 303 47.79 0.03 -6.47
CA MET A 303 46.70 0.86 -5.98
C MET A 303 46.51 2.07 -6.88
N LEU A 304 45.27 2.57 -7.01
CA LEU A 304 44.97 3.85 -7.64
C LEU A 304 44.00 4.68 -6.79
N GLU A 305 44.42 5.94 -6.55
CA GLU A 305 43.74 7.05 -5.89
C GLU A 305 43.10 8.02 -6.90
N PHE A 306 42.05 8.73 -6.42
CA PHE A 306 41.47 10.04 -6.80
C PHE A 306 41.49 10.58 -8.24
N GLY A 307 40.29 10.98 -8.72
CA GLY A 307 40.07 12.35 -9.23
C GLY A 307 39.28 12.55 -10.54
N GLY A 308 37.94 12.64 -10.42
CA GLY A 308 37.11 13.75 -10.93
C GLY A 308 36.87 13.95 -12.45
N GLY A 309 35.58 13.96 -12.83
CA GLY A 309 35.07 14.66 -14.02
C GLY A 309 33.74 14.10 -14.57
N GLY A 310 32.61 14.71 -14.19
CA GLY A 310 31.26 14.38 -14.68
C GLY A 310 31.03 14.69 -16.18
N PRO A 311 29.80 14.44 -16.71
CA PRO A 311 28.65 15.27 -16.34
C PRO A 311 27.30 14.54 -16.15
N SER A 312 26.42 15.19 -15.38
CA SER A 312 24.96 15.31 -15.59
C SER A 312 24.10 14.02 -15.73
N CYS A 313 23.41 13.67 -14.65
CA CYS A 313 21.95 13.66 -14.62
C CYS A 313 21.46 13.81 -13.16
N SER A 314 20.37 14.55 -13.01
CA SER A 314 19.78 15.10 -11.80
C SER A 314 19.13 14.05 -10.89
N GLN A 315 19.28 14.27 -9.58
CA GLN A 315 18.64 13.55 -8.48
C GLN A 315 17.11 13.66 -8.53
N GLY A 316 16.46 12.62 -7.99
CA GLY A 316 15.05 12.64 -7.64
C GLY A 316 14.74 13.53 -6.43
N LEU A 317 13.45 13.72 -6.21
CA LEU A 317 12.82 14.00 -4.93
C LEU A 317 11.32 13.72 -5.13
N ARG A 318 10.85 12.59 -4.59
CA ARG A 318 9.45 12.41 -4.25
C ARG A 318 9.26 13.12 -2.91
N ASP A 319 8.68 14.30 -2.92
CA ASP A 319 8.18 14.96 -1.71
C ASP A 319 6.65 14.78 -1.69
N ARG A 320 6.14 13.76 -1.00
CA ARG A 320 4.76 13.78 -0.47
C ARG A 320 4.85 14.44 0.90
N ALA A 321 4.65 15.76 0.90
CA ALA A 321 4.57 16.54 2.13
C ALA A 321 3.21 16.31 2.80
N ALA A 322 3.23 15.67 3.97
CA ALA A 322 2.23 15.89 4.99
C ALA A 322 2.38 17.33 5.51
N SER A 323 1.30 18.13 5.50
CA SER A 323 1.21 19.28 6.40
C SER A 323 -0.21 19.53 6.86
N HIS A 324 -0.44 19.23 8.13
CA HIS A 324 -1.50 19.83 8.95
C HIS A 324 -1.30 21.34 9.10
N ALA A 325 -2.42 22.07 8.99
CA ALA A 325 -2.79 23.31 9.68
C ALA A 325 -1.80 24.51 9.75
N ALA A 326 -2.21 25.63 9.13
CA ALA A 326 -2.17 26.95 9.77
C ALA A 326 -3.11 27.96 9.10
N SER A 327 -4.14 28.37 9.84
CA SER A 327 -4.83 29.65 9.70
C SER A 327 -3.86 30.82 9.59
N SER A 328 -4.14 31.79 8.71
CA SER A 328 -4.02 33.22 9.02
C SER A 328 -4.63 34.12 7.94
N LEU A 329 -5.49 35.01 8.43
CA LEU A 329 -6.07 36.19 7.78
C LEU A 329 -5.08 36.97 6.91
N ALA A 330 -5.55 37.45 5.75
CA ALA A 330 -5.08 38.70 5.18
C ALA A 330 -6.22 39.50 4.52
N VAL A 331 -6.38 40.71 5.05
CA VAL A 331 -7.37 41.76 4.75
C VAL A 331 -6.93 42.59 3.54
N GLY A 332 -7.91 42.94 2.67
CA GLY A 332 -7.90 44.10 1.75
C GLY A 332 -7.17 43.88 0.40
N VAL A 333 -7.63 44.35 -0.76
CA VAL A 333 -8.27 45.65 -1.06
C VAL A 333 -9.13 45.54 -2.34
N VAL A 334 -10.22 46.29 -2.31
CA VAL A 334 -11.24 46.56 -3.34
C VAL A 334 -10.66 47.02 -4.70
N ALA A 335 -11.13 46.43 -5.79
CA ALA A 335 -11.16 47.06 -7.11
C ALA A 335 -12.46 46.68 -7.85
N ALA A 336 -13.40 47.62 -7.87
CA ALA A 336 -14.66 47.52 -8.61
C ALA A 336 -14.41 47.67 -10.12
N ALA A 337 -14.83 46.67 -10.90
CA ALA A 337 -15.02 46.79 -12.34
C ALA A 337 -16.43 46.30 -12.68
N ALA A 338 -17.35 47.24 -12.90
CA ALA A 338 -18.70 46.99 -13.34
C ALA A 338 -18.70 46.49 -14.80
N LEU A 339 -18.93 45.19 -15.00
CA LEU A 339 -19.38 44.65 -16.28
C LEU A 339 -20.89 44.43 -16.20
N ALA A 340 -21.64 45.34 -16.82
CA ALA A 340 -23.06 45.18 -17.06
C ALA A 340 -23.30 44.11 -18.13
N THR A 341 -23.43 42.85 -17.72
CA THR A 341 -24.02 41.82 -18.57
C THR A 341 -25.54 41.96 -18.51
N ARG A 342 -26.11 42.51 -19.59
CA ARG A 342 -27.55 42.40 -19.87
C ARG A 342 -27.92 40.91 -19.87
N ARG A 343 -28.58 40.42 -18.81
CA ARG A 343 -29.39 39.20 -18.91
C ARG A 343 -30.41 39.45 -20.02
N ARG A 344 -30.28 38.73 -21.13
CA ARG A 344 -31.36 38.63 -22.12
C ARG A 344 -32.52 37.98 -21.38
N ARG A 345 -33.63 38.70 -21.23
CA ARG A 345 -34.94 38.06 -21.00
C ARG A 345 -35.15 37.10 -22.15
N SER A 346 -34.99 35.80 -21.89
CA SER A 346 -35.70 34.79 -22.65
C SER A 346 -37.19 35.12 -22.46
N HIS A 347 -37.88 35.39 -23.56
CA HIS A 347 -39.33 35.33 -23.56
C HIS A 347 -39.69 33.86 -23.36
N ARG A 348 -39.97 33.46 -22.11
CA ARG A 348 -40.65 32.19 -21.81
C ARG A 348 -42.01 32.26 -22.52
N ALA A 349 -42.31 31.21 -23.29
CA ALA A 349 -43.61 31.06 -23.95
C ALA A 349 -44.71 31.06 -22.89
N ALA A 350 -45.89 31.58 -23.24
CA ALA A 350 -47.05 31.50 -22.37
C ALA A 350 -47.42 30.03 -22.11
N PRO A 351 -47.88 29.67 -20.90
CA PRO A 351 -48.25 28.30 -20.57
C PRO A 351 -49.36 27.79 -21.49
N THR A 352 -49.21 26.55 -21.93
CA THR A 352 -50.20 25.82 -22.73
C THR A 352 -51.44 25.60 -21.88
N ARG A 353 -52.56 26.24 -22.25
CA ARG A 353 -53.85 26.01 -21.58
C ARG A 353 -54.32 24.58 -21.83
N CYS A 354 -54.55 23.79 -20.79
CA CYS A 354 -55.26 22.51 -20.92
C CYS A 354 -56.67 22.81 -21.51
N SER A 355 -57.04 22.08 -22.57
CA SER A 355 -58.40 22.14 -23.17
C SER A 355 -59.29 21.10 -22.49
N PRO A 356 -60.61 21.37 -22.34
CA PRO A 356 -61.52 20.54 -21.55
C PRO A 356 -61.76 19.14 -22.11
#